data_AF-A0A0F5J340-F1
#
_entry.id   AF-A0A0F5J340-F1
#
_cell.length_a   1.000
_cell.length_b   1.000
_cell.length_c   1.000
_cell.angle_alpha   90.00
_cell.angle_beta   90.00
_cell.angle_gamma   90.00
#
_symmetry.space_group_name_H-M   'P 1'
#
loop_
_entity.id
_entity.type
_entity.pdbx_description
1 polymer ?
#
loop_
_entity_poly.entity_id
_entity_poly.type
_entity_poly.pdbx_seq_one_letter_code
_entity_poly.pdbx_strand_id
1 'polypeptide(L)'
;MNLEYRTFIMDKKELDIAYFLSFCIEQYKVKQGLSGEDTMNLFEKYNVLSYLSDNFEVLHTQGRQWLMEEIEDYITKRKEEE
;
A
#
# COMPACT_ATOMS: atom_id res chain seq x y z
N MET A 1 14.51 37.92 -9.08
CA MET A 1 13.41 36.94 -9.06
C MET A 1 14.02 35.58 -9.36
N ASN A 2 14.54 34.90 -8.33
CA ASN A 2 15.07 33.53 -8.48
C ASN A 2 13.97 32.59 -8.02
N LEU A 3 13.27 32.01 -8.98
CA LEU A 3 12.43 30.84 -8.74
C LEU A 3 13.37 29.67 -8.54
N GLU A 4 13.75 29.40 -7.29
CA GLU A 4 14.29 28.10 -6.91
C GLU A 4 13.20 27.06 -7.14
N TYR A 5 13.14 26.49 -8.34
CA TYR A 5 12.49 25.21 -8.56
C TYR A 5 13.38 24.16 -7.87
N ARG A 6 13.24 24.03 -6.55
CA ARG A 6 13.66 22.83 -5.84
C ARG A 6 12.81 21.69 -6.37
N THR A 7 13.32 20.96 -7.36
CA THR A 7 12.83 19.62 -7.65
C THR A 7 12.96 18.84 -6.35
N PHE A 8 11.83 18.45 -5.76
CA PHE A 8 11.81 17.59 -4.58
C PHE A 8 12.30 16.21 -5.03
N ILE A 9 13.60 15.96 -4.92
CA ILE A 9 14.17 14.65 -5.19
C ILE A 9 13.75 13.75 -4.03
N MET A 10 12.74 12.90 -4.24
CA MET A 10 12.39 11.84 -3.30
C MET A 10 13.57 10.90 -3.13
N ASP A 11 13.78 10.42 -1.91
CA ASP A 11 14.79 9.40 -1.66
C ASP A 11 14.44 8.11 -2.42
N LYS A 12 15.46 7.34 -2.82
CA LYS A 12 15.24 6.07 -3.54
C LYS A 12 14.34 5.13 -2.75
N LYS A 13 14.52 5.04 -1.43
CA LYS A 13 13.72 4.17 -0.56
C LYS A 13 12.26 4.64 -0.51
N GLU A 14 12.03 5.95 -0.44
CA GLU A 14 10.68 6.51 -0.47
C GLU A 14 9.97 6.18 -1.79
N LEU A 15 10.71 6.25 -2.90
CA LEU A 15 10.20 5.87 -4.22
C LEU A 15 9.90 4.36 -4.32
N ASP A 16 10.77 3.50 -3.80
CA ASP A 16 10.58 2.04 -3.76
C ASP A 16 9.34 1.68 -2.91
N ILE A 17 9.14 2.34 -1.75
CA ILE A 17 7.94 2.19 -0.93
C ILE A 17 6.70 2.65 -1.71
N ALA A 18 6.74 3.81 -2.37
CA ALA A 18 5.61 4.31 -3.13
C ALA A 18 5.21 3.36 -4.28
N TYR A 19 6.20 2.78 -4.98
CA TYR A 19 5.92 1.77 -6.01
C TYR A 19 5.32 0.49 -5.42
N PHE A 20 5.83 0.03 -4.28
CA PHE A 20 5.28 -1.14 -3.58
C PHE A 20 3.85 -0.93 -3.11
N LEU A 21 3.54 0.23 -2.53
CA LEU A 21 2.18 0.57 -2.10
C LEU A 21 1.23 0.65 -3.31
N SER A 22 1.67 1.29 -4.40
CA SER A 22 0.91 1.38 -5.65
C SER A 22 0.61 0.00 -6.23
N PHE A 23 1.61 -0.90 -6.20
CA PHE A 23 1.44 -2.29 -6.59
C PHE A 23 0.39 -3.00 -5.72
N CYS A 24 0.48 -2.88 -4.40
CA CYS A 24 -0.45 -3.54 -3.48
C CYS A 24 -1.90 -3.08 -3.68
N ILE A 25 -2.12 -1.76 -3.83
CA ILE A 25 -3.44 -1.19 -4.12
C ILE A 25 -4.01 -1.78 -5.42
N GLU A 26 -3.23 -1.73 -6.50
CA GLU A 26 -3.71 -2.18 -7.82
C GLU A 26 -3.98 -3.69 -7.84
N GLN A 27 -3.08 -4.50 -7.27
CA GLN A 27 -3.26 -5.95 -7.25
C GLN A 27 -4.45 -6.37 -6.37
N TYR A 28 -4.65 -5.71 -5.23
CA TYR A 28 -5.78 -6.02 -4.35
C TYR A 28 -7.11 -5.64 -5.00
N LYS A 29 -7.18 -4.44 -5.62
CA LYS A 29 -8.32 -3.98 -6.41
C LYS A 29 -8.72 -5.02 -7.47
N VAL A 30 -7.76 -5.49 -8.27
CA VAL A 30 -7.99 -6.48 -9.32
C VAL A 30 -8.43 -7.83 -8.74
N LYS A 31 -7.79 -8.31 -7.67
CA LYS A 31 -8.14 -9.59 -7.02
C LYS A 31 -9.57 -9.59 -6.48
N GLN A 32 -9.99 -8.49 -5.86
CA GLN A 32 -11.30 -8.37 -5.22
C GLN A 32 -12.40 -7.83 -6.14
N GLY A 33 -12.07 -7.42 -7.37
CA GLY A 33 -13.03 -6.83 -8.31
C GLY A 33 -13.61 -5.50 -7.82
N LEU A 34 -12.82 -4.74 -7.04
CA LEU A 34 -13.24 -3.46 -6.47
C LEU A 34 -12.95 -2.28 -7.41
N SER A 35 -13.59 -1.14 -7.17
CA SER A 35 -13.14 0.13 -7.74
C SER A 35 -11.89 0.64 -7.02
N GLY A 36 -11.17 1.59 -7.64
CA GLY A 36 -10.03 2.23 -6.98
C GLY A 36 -10.44 3.00 -5.72
N GLU A 37 -11.61 3.65 -5.77
CA GLU A 37 -12.20 4.37 -4.63
C GLU A 37 -12.54 3.42 -3.49
N ASP A 38 -13.26 2.32 -3.77
CA ASP A 38 -13.61 1.32 -2.73
C ASP A 38 -12.37 0.69 -2.10
N THR A 39 -11.34 0.41 -2.93
CA THR A 39 -10.07 -0.14 -2.43
C THR A 39 -9.38 0.84 -1.48
N MET A 40 -9.31 2.11 -1.84
CA MET A 40 -8.70 3.13 -1.00
C MET A 40 -9.50 3.39 0.28
N ASN A 41 -10.83 3.46 0.20
CA ASN A 41 -11.70 3.60 1.37
C ASN A 41 -11.51 2.43 2.35
N LEU A 42 -11.38 1.20 1.83
CA LEU A 42 -11.10 0.02 2.64
C LEU A 42 -9.71 0.10 3.29
N PHE A 43 -8.70 0.48 2.52
CA PHE A 43 -7.33 0.58 2.99
C PHE A 43 -7.16 1.68 4.04
N GLU A 44 -7.86 2.81 3.88
CA GLU A 44 -7.90 3.89 4.86
C GLU A 44 -8.61 3.44 6.14
N LYS A 45 -9.80 2.83 6.02
CA LYS A 45 -10.57 2.34 7.18
C LYS A 45 -9.74 1.44 8.10
N TYR A 46 -8.98 0.51 7.51
CA TYR A 46 -8.21 -0.48 8.27
C TYR A 46 -6.71 -0.15 8.39
N ASN A 47 -6.30 1.05 8.01
CA ASN A 47 -4.91 1.52 8.07
C ASN A 47 -3.90 0.58 7.39
N VAL A 48 -4.26 0.06 6.21
CA VAL A 48 -3.48 -0.93 5.47
C VAL A 48 -2.18 -0.34 4.93
N LEU A 49 -2.20 0.91 4.44
CA LEU A 49 -1.00 1.53 3.85
C LEU A 49 0.11 1.73 4.88
N SER A 50 -0.22 2.15 6.11
CA SER A 50 0.77 2.23 7.18
C SER A 50 1.34 0.86 7.53
N TYR A 51 0.51 -0.17 7.62
CA TYR A 51 1.01 -1.53 7.84
C TYR A 51 2.00 -1.98 6.76
N LEU A 52 1.66 -1.75 5.50
CA LEU A 52 2.50 -2.10 4.36
C LEU A 52 3.82 -1.30 4.35
N SER A 53 3.78 -0.01 4.63
CA SER A 53 4.99 0.84 4.66
C SER A 53 5.90 0.50 5.84
N ASP A 54 5.32 0.29 7.03
CA ASP A 54 6.06 0.04 8.26
C ASP A 54 6.77 -1.32 8.21
N ASN A 55 6.21 -2.27 7.45
CA ASN A 55 6.75 -3.62 7.25
C ASN A 55 7.41 -3.80 5.88
N PHE A 56 7.71 -2.71 5.16
CA PHE A 56 8.21 -2.73 3.79
C PHE A 56 9.37 -3.69 3.61
N GLU A 57 10.40 -3.62 4.46
CA GLU A 57 11.64 -4.42 4.37
C GLU A 57 11.39 -5.93 4.24
N VAL A 58 10.33 -6.43 4.88
CA VAL A 58 9.95 -7.85 4.82
C VAL A 58 8.97 -8.08 3.68
N LEU A 59 7.91 -7.28 3.60
CA LEU A 59 6.78 -7.53 2.68
C LEU A 59 7.15 -7.38 1.21
N HIS A 60 8.02 -6.42 0.84
CA HIS A 60 8.37 -6.19 -0.57
C HIS A 60 9.15 -7.34 -1.23
N THR A 61 9.65 -8.28 -0.42
CA THR A 61 10.37 -9.49 -0.89
C THR A 61 9.44 -10.66 -1.18
N GLN A 62 8.16 -10.56 -0.82
CA GLN A 62 7.20 -11.65 -0.89
C GLN A 62 6.52 -11.73 -2.26
N GLY A 63 6.04 -12.93 -2.60
CA GLY A 63 5.31 -13.16 -3.85
C GLY A 63 3.94 -12.47 -3.84
N ARG A 64 3.46 -12.06 -5.02
CA ARG A 64 2.16 -11.41 -5.21
C ARG A 64 1.01 -12.15 -4.51
N GLN A 65 0.87 -13.46 -4.72
CA GLN A 65 -0.27 -14.20 -4.16
C GLN A 65 -0.28 -14.14 -2.63
N TRP A 66 0.88 -14.37 -2.02
CA TRP A 66 1.06 -14.31 -0.57
C TRP A 66 0.73 -12.90 -0.03
N LEU A 67 1.22 -11.84 -0.69
CA LEU A 67 0.90 -10.45 -0.30
C LEU A 67 -0.60 -10.17 -0.30
N MET A 68 -1.33 -10.70 -1.29
CA MET A 68 -2.77 -10.49 -1.35
C MET A 68 -3.54 -11.27 -0.28
N GLU A 69 -3.02 -12.43 0.14
CA GLU A 69 -3.58 -13.19 1.27
C GLU A 69 -3.27 -12.48 2.59
N GLU A 70 -2.03 -12.00 2.78
CA GLU A 70 -1.61 -11.24 3.96
C GLU A 70 -2.45 -9.96 4.17
N ILE A 71 -2.72 -9.19 3.10
CA ILE A 71 -3.57 -8.00 3.18
C ILE A 71 -5.01 -8.37 3.56
N GLU A 72 -5.54 -9.45 2.99
CA GLU A 72 -6.90 -9.92 3.31
C GLU A 72 -7.02 -10.35 4.77
N ASP A 73 -6.05 -11.13 5.24
CA ASP A 73 -5.97 -11.60 6.63
C ASP A 73 -5.84 -10.42 7.61
N TYR A 74 -5.00 -9.43 7.28
CA TYR A 74 -4.83 -8.22 8.07
C TYR A 74 -6.13 -7.41 8.22
N ILE A 75 -6.86 -7.23 7.12
CA ILE A 75 -8.16 -6.54 7.10
C ILE A 75 -9.21 -7.35 7.88
N THR A 76 -9.21 -8.67 7.71
CA THR A 76 -10.19 -9.57 8.35
C THR A 76 -10.04 -9.55 9.87
N LYS A 77 -8.80 -9.65 10.38
CA LYS A 77 -8.52 -9.55 11.81
C LYS A 77 -9.02 -8.23 12.41
N ARG A 78 -8.85 -7.11 11.70
CA ARG A 78 -9.36 -5.81 12.17
C ARG A 78 -10.87 -5.70 12.17
N LYS A 79 -11.56 -6.35 11.22
CA LYS A 79 -13.03 -6.44 11.23
C LYS A 79 -13.55 -7.19 12.45
N GLU A 80 -12.81 -8.19 12.94
CA GLU A 80 -13.19 -8.99 14.10
C GLU A 80 -12.93 -8.28 15.43
N GLU A 81 -12.07 -7.25 15.43
CA GLU A 81 -11.76 -6.42 16.59
C GLU A 81 -12.74 -5.23 16.77
N GLU A 82 -13.63 -4.98 15.79
CA GLU A 82 -14.74 -4.00 15.86
C GLU A 82 -15.95 -4.55 16.64
#